data_AF-A0A699YS38-F1
#
_entry.id   AF-A0A699YS38-F1
#
_cell.length_a   1.000
_cell.length_b   1.000
_cell.length_c   1.000
_cell.angle_alpha   90.00
_cell.angle_beta   90.00
_cell.angle_gamma   90.00
#
_symmetry.space_group_name_H-M   'P 1'
#
loop_
_entity.id
_entity.type
_entity.pdbx_description
1 polymer ?
#
loop_
_entity_poly.entity_id
_entity_poly.type
_entity_poly.pdbx_seq_one_letter_code
_entity_poly.pdbx_strand_id
1 'polypeptide(L)'
;MAPLQLHFITVAQQLLEQLVSSDDDVALTALEFWQDTYVTTLQGLPSDARQAAMVHHTGLLQQLTAALVLRARLPPSAALGSSADARDLPEEVRMVRRELSSALRDITCLVSASGMAAFMSVVVQSAWQQHQAAASTCPGEPSWMHLECALYAATVILGQSGSGARGSSAADPAPVAQLLDVALACVAQHAAPSSSSKLVGTALTLLGGLAQWLVDNSEPLPALLLGLSSALQSQTESLARNAATTVYRLCQHNGLAQLLLIQHRAWVEGLLQLYQASGGVRRRLGQGEDLPTEELLLAALCRLAVLP
;
A
#
# COMPACT_ATOMS: atom_id res chain seq x y z
N MET A 1 -12.26 26.65 -28.08
CA MET A 1 -12.71 25.47 -27.31
C MET A 1 -14.22 25.47 -27.28
N ALA A 2 -14.87 24.33 -27.54
CA ALA A 2 -16.32 24.27 -27.62
C ALA A 2 -16.95 24.48 -26.22
N PRO A 3 -18.12 25.14 -26.11
CA PRO A 3 -18.76 25.44 -24.82
C PRO A 3 -19.01 24.21 -23.93
N LEU A 4 -19.22 23.03 -24.54
CA LEU A 4 -19.38 21.76 -23.83
C LEU A 4 -18.09 21.28 -23.15
N GLN A 5 -16.91 21.53 -23.74
CA GLN A 5 -15.63 21.15 -23.14
C GLN A 5 -15.34 21.98 -21.89
N LEU A 6 -15.62 23.28 -21.95
CA LEU A 6 -15.45 24.18 -20.81
C LEU A 6 -16.40 23.78 -19.68
N HIS A 7 -17.66 23.47 -20.00
CA HIS A 7 -18.64 23.01 -19.03
C HIS A 7 -18.20 21.70 -18.35
N PHE A 8 -17.71 20.72 -19.12
CA PHE A 8 -17.17 19.48 -18.57
C PHE A 8 -16.01 19.73 -17.61
N ILE A 9 -15.04 20.58 -17.97
CA ILE A 9 -13.89 20.91 -17.11
C ILE A 9 -14.36 21.51 -15.79
N THR A 10 -15.32 22.44 -15.82
CA THR A 10 -15.86 23.06 -14.61
C THR A 10 -16.56 22.04 -13.72
N VAL A 11 -17.42 21.18 -14.28
CA VAL A 11 -18.12 20.14 -13.52
C VAL A 11 -17.14 19.12 -12.95
N ALA A 12 -16.15 18.69 -13.75
CA ALA A 12 -15.09 17.78 -13.31
C ALA A 12 -14.31 18.36 -12.12
N GLN A 13 -13.93 19.64 -12.17
CA GLN A 13 -13.24 20.30 -11.07
C GLN A 13 -14.10 20.38 -9.79
N GLN A 14 -15.39 20.70 -9.93
CA GLN A 14 -16.30 20.72 -8.79
C GLN A 14 -16.45 19.33 -8.17
N LEU A 15 -16.57 18.27 -8.98
CA LEU A 15 -16.67 16.90 -8.48
C LEU A 15 -15.37 16.43 -7.80
N LEU A 16 -14.20 16.83 -8.31
CA LEU A 16 -12.92 16.58 -7.63
C LEU A 16 -12.85 17.30 -6.28
N GLU A 17 -13.33 18.53 -6.20
CA GLU A 17 -13.38 19.28 -4.95
C GLU A 17 -14.31 18.61 -3.93
N GLN A 18 -15.52 18.22 -4.35
CA GLN A 18 -16.46 17.50 -3.49
C GLN A 18 -15.86 16.19 -2.98
N LEU A 19 -15.15 15.44 -3.83
CA LEU A 19 -14.50 14.19 -3.43
C LEU A 19 -13.50 14.40 -2.26
N VAL A 20 -12.84 15.55 -2.17
CA VAL A 20 -11.82 15.82 -1.15
C VAL A 20 -12.43 16.47 0.10
N SER A 21 -13.27 17.49 -0.06
CA SER A 21 -13.64 18.42 1.02
C SER A 21 -15.03 18.22 1.62
N SER A 22 -15.87 17.35 1.05
CA SER A 22 -17.23 17.10 1.54
C SER A 22 -17.29 16.01 2.63
N ASP A 23 -18.48 15.75 3.17
CA ASP A 23 -18.72 14.60 4.05
C ASP A 23 -18.63 13.26 3.28
N ASP A 24 -18.66 12.13 3.99
CA ASP A 24 -18.48 10.82 3.36
C ASP A 24 -19.57 10.51 2.33
N ASP A 25 -20.82 10.86 2.63
CA ASP A 25 -21.96 10.59 1.73
C ASP A 25 -21.85 11.37 0.41
N VAL A 26 -21.50 12.67 0.46
CA VAL A 26 -21.33 13.48 -0.75
C VAL A 26 -20.08 13.06 -1.52
N ALA A 27 -18.98 12.71 -0.83
CA ALA A 27 -17.77 12.25 -1.49
C ALA A 27 -17.98 10.92 -2.22
N LEU A 28 -18.70 9.97 -1.60
CA LEU A 28 -19.04 8.69 -2.23
C LEU A 28 -20.03 8.86 -3.39
N THR A 29 -20.98 9.79 -3.28
CA THR A 29 -21.85 10.14 -4.41
C THR A 29 -21.06 10.74 -5.58
N ALA A 30 -20.08 11.61 -5.30
CA ALA A 30 -19.19 12.14 -6.33
C ALA A 30 -18.30 11.03 -6.93
N LEU A 31 -17.91 10.03 -6.12
CA LEU A 31 -17.14 8.87 -6.57
C LEU A 31 -17.92 8.01 -7.58
N GLU A 32 -19.23 7.81 -7.37
CA GLU A 32 -20.10 7.06 -8.30
C GLU A 32 -20.01 7.63 -9.73
N PHE A 33 -20.03 8.96 -9.89
CA PHE A 33 -19.81 9.57 -11.21
C PHE A 33 -18.46 9.18 -11.81
N TRP A 34 -17.38 9.28 -11.01
CA TRP A 34 -16.04 9.00 -11.51
C TRP A 34 -15.85 7.54 -11.88
N GLN A 35 -16.34 6.62 -11.06
CA GLN A 35 -16.17 5.18 -11.23
C GLN A 35 -17.14 4.62 -12.27
N ASP A 36 -18.44 4.84 -12.09
CA ASP A 36 -19.48 4.16 -12.86
C ASP A 36 -19.80 4.86 -14.17
N THR A 37 -19.53 6.17 -14.25
CA THR A 37 -19.73 6.92 -15.50
C THR A 37 -18.41 7.17 -16.21
N TYR A 38 -17.49 7.93 -15.61
CA TYR A 38 -16.31 8.43 -16.33
C TYR A 38 -15.30 7.32 -16.67
N VAL A 39 -14.83 6.56 -15.67
CA VAL A 39 -13.88 5.46 -15.86
C VAL A 39 -14.49 4.36 -16.73
N THR A 40 -15.73 3.94 -16.43
CA THR A 40 -16.45 2.94 -17.22
C THR A 40 -16.63 3.36 -18.68
N THR A 41 -16.94 4.63 -18.95
CA THR A 41 -17.05 5.14 -20.33
C THR A 41 -15.72 5.02 -21.07
N LEU A 42 -14.60 5.41 -20.43
CA LEU A 42 -13.27 5.31 -21.04
C LEU A 42 -12.86 3.84 -21.27
N GLN A 43 -13.16 2.95 -20.33
CA GLN A 43 -12.92 1.51 -20.46
C GLN A 43 -13.80 0.86 -21.55
N GLY A 44 -15.00 1.37 -21.78
CA GLY A 44 -15.93 0.90 -22.82
C GLY A 44 -15.53 1.29 -24.25
N LEU A 45 -14.58 2.23 -24.43
CA LEU A 45 -14.11 2.63 -25.75
C LEU A 45 -13.32 1.49 -26.43
N PRO A 46 -13.43 1.34 -27.77
CA PRO A 46 -12.53 0.50 -28.56
C PRO A 46 -11.07 0.87 -28.31
N SER A 47 -10.15 -0.11 -28.42
CA SER A 47 -8.74 0.06 -28.05
C SER A 47 -8.08 1.32 -28.65
N ASP A 48 -8.26 1.56 -29.94
CA ASP A 48 -7.65 2.71 -30.63
C ASP A 48 -8.24 4.05 -30.16
N ALA A 49 -9.57 4.09 -29.96
CA ALA A 49 -10.26 5.27 -29.46
C ALA A 49 -9.90 5.55 -27.99
N ARG A 50 -9.71 4.50 -27.19
CA ARG A 50 -9.25 4.60 -25.81
C ARG A 50 -7.83 5.16 -25.75
N GLN A 51 -6.93 4.65 -26.58
CA GLN A 51 -5.55 5.14 -26.64
C GLN A 51 -5.51 6.63 -27.01
N ALA A 52 -6.30 7.05 -27.99
CA ALA A 52 -6.44 8.46 -28.36
C ALA A 52 -7.04 9.31 -27.22
N ALA A 53 -8.05 8.80 -26.52
CA ALA A 53 -8.63 9.48 -25.36
C ALA A 53 -7.60 9.62 -24.22
N MET A 54 -6.77 8.61 -23.97
CA MET A 54 -5.77 8.63 -22.91
C MET A 54 -4.75 9.76 -23.06
N VAL A 55 -4.43 10.18 -24.28
CA VAL A 55 -3.56 11.35 -24.53
C VAL A 55 -4.12 12.62 -23.88
N HIS A 56 -5.44 12.78 -23.85
CA HIS A 56 -6.10 13.98 -23.32
C HIS A 56 -6.55 13.82 -21.86
N HIS A 57 -6.85 12.60 -21.43
CA HIS A 57 -7.49 12.33 -20.13
C HIS A 57 -6.51 11.89 -19.04
N THR A 58 -5.24 11.60 -19.36
CA THR A 58 -4.23 11.19 -18.37
C THR A 58 -4.07 12.22 -17.24
N GLY A 59 -4.01 13.52 -17.56
CA GLY A 59 -3.88 14.57 -16.55
C GLY A 59 -5.07 14.62 -15.58
N LEU A 60 -6.30 14.44 -16.09
CA LEU A 60 -7.50 14.39 -15.26
C LEU A 60 -7.54 13.12 -14.39
N LEU A 61 -7.11 11.97 -14.92
CA LEU A 61 -7.00 10.73 -14.14
C LEU A 61 -5.95 10.82 -13.04
N GLN A 62 -4.84 11.53 -13.28
CA GLN A 62 -3.84 11.83 -12.24
C GLN A 62 -4.41 12.77 -11.15
N GLN A 63 -5.17 13.79 -11.53
CA GLN A 63 -5.87 14.66 -10.57
C GLN A 63 -6.90 13.90 -9.74
N LEU A 64 -7.68 13.04 -10.39
CA LEU A 64 -8.62 12.14 -9.71
C LEU A 64 -7.88 11.20 -8.74
N THR A 65 -6.78 10.60 -9.18
CA THR A 65 -5.95 9.75 -8.32
C THR A 65 -5.42 10.53 -7.11
N ALA A 66 -4.90 11.75 -7.30
CA ALA A 66 -4.45 12.60 -6.21
C ALA A 66 -5.59 12.94 -5.24
N ALA A 67 -6.79 13.24 -5.75
CA ALA A 67 -7.97 13.51 -4.93
C ALA A 67 -8.38 12.26 -4.11
N LEU A 68 -8.38 11.07 -4.71
CA LEU A 68 -8.66 9.81 -4.02
C LEU A 68 -7.60 9.52 -2.94
N VAL A 69 -6.33 9.76 -3.23
CA VAL A 69 -5.24 9.66 -2.24
C VAL A 69 -5.50 10.62 -1.10
N LEU A 70 -5.79 11.90 -1.35
CA LEU A 70 -6.07 12.86 -0.28
C LEU A 70 -7.29 12.45 0.53
N ARG A 71 -8.34 11.92 -0.11
CA ARG A 71 -9.56 11.48 0.58
C ARG A 71 -9.35 10.22 1.42
N ALA A 72 -8.44 9.34 1.03
CA ALA A 72 -8.09 8.17 1.81
C ALA A 72 -7.32 8.50 3.11
N ARG A 73 -6.97 9.78 3.34
CA ARG A 73 -6.24 10.22 4.52
C ARG A 73 -7.06 9.96 5.78
N LEU A 74 -6.41 9.49 6.84
CA LEU A 74 -7.11 9.22 8.10
C LEU A 74 -7.70 10.52 8.67
N PRO A 75 -8.91 10.49 9.25
CA PRO A 75 -9.35 11.60 10.08
C PRO A 75 -8.44 11.70 11.32
N PRO A 76 -8.16 12.91 11.85
CA PRO A 76 -7.25 13.09 12.99
C PRO A 76 -7.61 12.24 14.20
N SER A 77 -8.91 12.04 14.46
CA SER A 77 -9.41 11.20 15.54
C SER A 77 -9.03 9.72 15.37
N ALA A 78 -9.11 9.17 14.17
CA ALA A 78 -8.68 7.80 13.89
C ALA A 78 -7.16 7.66 13.88
N ALA A 79 -6.43 8.69 13.44
CA ALA A 79 -4.98 8.67 13.37
C ALA A 79 -4.31 8.55 14.75
N LEU A 80 -4.81 9.28 15.76
CA LEU A 80 -4.23 9.30 17.12
C LEU A 80 -4.32 7.94 17.85
N GLY A 81 -5.33 7.13 17.55
CA GLY A 81 -5.52 5.80 18.12
C GLY A 81 -5.09 4.65 17.22
N SER A 82 -4.55 4.95 16.03
CA SER A 82 -4.28 3.91 15.02
C SER A 82 -3.06 3.06 15.38
N SER A 83 -3.25 1.74 15.32
CA SER A 83 -2.17 0.77 15.45
C SER A 83 -1.53 0.48 14.09
N ALA A 84 -0.50 -0.38 14.05
CA ALA A 84 0.04 -0.87 12.78
C ALA A 84 -1.00 -1.66 11.96
N ASP A 85 -2.03 -2.22 12.60
CA ASP A 85 -3.05 -3.02 11.94
C ASP A 85 -4.12 -2.14 11.28
N ALA A 86 -4.49 -2.47 10.04
CA ALA A 86 -5.58 -1.78 9.36
C ALA A 86 -6.95 -2.13 9.97
N ARG A 87 -7.12 -3.31 10.58
CA ARG A 87 -8.37 -3.77 11.20
C ARG A 87 -8.79 -2.94 12.40
N ASP A 88 -7.81 -2.35 13.09
CA ASP A 88 -8.04 -1.55 14.29
C ASP A 88 -8.62 -0.16 13.97
N LEU A 89 -8.70 0.21 12.69
CA LEU A 89 -9.38 1.43 12.27
C LEU A 89 -10.91 1.28 12.44
N PRO A 90 -11.63 2.39 12.74
CA PRO A 90 -13.09 2.42 12.73
C PRO A 90 -13.68 1.85 11.43
N GLU A 91 -14.80 1.15 11.52
CA GLU A 91 -15.42 0.50 10.34
C GLU A 91 -15.74 1.52 9.25
N GLU A 92 -16.23 2.70 9.61
CA GLU A 92 -16.59 3.78 8.68
C GLU A 92 -15.37 4.20 7.85
N VAL A 93 -14.24 4.43 8.52
CA VAL A 93 -12.97 4.76 7.86
C VAL A 93 -12.51 3.61 6.95
N ARG A 94 -12.66 2.36 7.39
CA ARG A 94 -12.32 1.19 6.56
C ARG A 94 -13.22 1.06 5.35
N MET A 95 -14.52 1.31 5.47
CA MET A 95 -15.48 1.26 4.36
C MET A 95 -15.14 2.32 3.31
N VAL A 96 -14.95 3.58 3.71
CA VAL A 96 -14.53 4.64 2.78
C VAL A 96 -13.23 4.26 2.06
N ARG A 97 -12.22 3.81 2.80
CA ARG A 97 -10.95 3.35 2.22
C ARG A 97 -11.13 2.18 1.24
N ARG A 98 -12.07 1.25 1.48
CA ARG A 98 -12.38 0.13 0.55
C ARG A 98 -12.98 0.63 -0.76
N GLU A 99 -13.94 1.56 -0.69
CA GLU A 99 -14.57 2.15 -1.88
C GLU A 99 -13.55 2.92 -2.72
N LEU A 100 -12.77 3.79 -2.08
CA LEU A 100 -11.67 4.52 -2.74
C LEU A 100 -10.64 3.57 -3.36
N SER A 101 -10.35 2.46 -2.69
CA SER A 101 -9.45 1.44 -3.24
C SER A 101 -10.01 0.80 -4.51
N SER A 102 -11.32 0.63 -4.61
CA SER A 102 -11.95 0.11 -5.82
C SER A 102 -11.76 1.06 -6.99
N ALA A 103 -12.04 2.35 -6.78
CA ALA A 103 -11.83 3.35 -7.81
C ALA A 103 -10.35 3.48 -8.23
N LEU A 104 -9.40 3.46 -7.28
CA LEU A 104 -7.96 3.48 -7.58
C LEU A 104 -7.54 2.27 -8.44
N ARG A 105 -8.10 1.10 -8.15
CA ARG A 105 -7.89 -0.12 -8.93
C ARG A 105 -8.42 0.02 -10.36
N ASP A 106 -9.62 0.56 -10.54
CA ASP A 106 -10.25 0.73 -11.86
C ASP A 106 -9.48 1.75 -12.72
N ILE A 107 -9.01 2.84 -12.11
CA ILE A 107 -8.14 3.84 -12.76
C ILE A 107 -6.79 3.21 -13.16
N THR A 108 -6.20 2.38 -12.29
CA THR A 108 -4.92 1.71 -12.58
C THR A 108 -5.05 0.78 -13.79
N CYS A 109 -6.16 0.04 -13.90
CA CYS A 109 -6.44 -0.79 -15.07
C CYS A 109 -6.57 0.03 -16.36
N LEU A 110 -7.01 1.29 -16.28
CA LEU A 110 -7.16 2.18 -17.42
C LEU A 110 -5.83 2.84 -17.85
N VAL A 111 -5.01 3.31 -16.90
CA VAL A 111 -3.74 4.02 -17.16
C VAL A 111 -2.55 3.07 -17.41
N SER A 112 -2.61 1.85 -16.88
CA SER A 112 -1.53 0.87 -16.68
C SER A 112 -0.83 0.95 -15.31
N ALA A 113 -0.35 -0.21 -14.86
CA ALA A 113 0.43 -0.34 -13.64
C ALA A 113 1.72 0.49 -13.67
N SER A 114 2.45 0.52 -14.80
CA SER A 114 3.68 1.31 -14.94
C SER A 114 3.42 2.81 -14.85
N GLY A 115 2.42 3.32 -15.57
CA GLY A 115 2.06 4.74 -15.53
C GLY A 115 1.61 5.17 -14.14
N MET A 116 0.83 4.33 -13.46
CA MET A 116 0.37 4.62 -12.11
C MET A 116 1.48 4.50 -11.05
N ALA A 117 2.39 3.53 -11.19
CA ALA A 117 3.56 3.42 -10.31
C ALA A 117 4.47 4.65 -10.43
N ALA A 118 4.71 5.15 -11.65
CA ALA A 118 5.47 6.38 -11.89
C ALA A 118 4.83 7.59 -11.20
N PHE A 119 3.51 7.76 -11.34
CA PHE A 119 2.78 8.83 -10.68
C PHE A 119 2.84 8.71 -9.15
N MET A 120 2.57 7.52 -8.61
CA MET A 120 2.60 7.27 -7.17
C MET A 120 4.00 7.46 -6.57
N SER A 121 5.06 7.14 -7.31
CA SER A 121 6.43 7.43 -6.87
C SER A 121 6.61 8.92 -6.58
N VAL A 122 6.14 9.80 -7.48
CA VAL A 122 6.21 11.26 -7.27
C VAL A 122 5.39 11.68 -6.05
N VAL A 123 4.16 11.16 -5.89
CA VAL A 123 3.29 11.47 -4.75
C VAL A 123 3.92 11.04 -3.43
N VAL A 124 4.45 9.82 -3.35
CA VAL A 124 5.08 9.27 -2.14
C VAL A 124 6.38 10.01 -1.83
N GLN A 125 7.22 10.32 -2.82
CA GLN A 125 8.44 11.09 -2.60
C GLN A 125 8.16 12.51 -2.11
N SER A 126 7.14 13.18 -2.64
CA SER A 126 6.71 14.49 -2.13
C SER A 126 6.25 14.40 -0.68
N ALA A 127 5.45 13.39 -0.34
CA ALA A 127 4.98 13.19 1.04
C ALA A 127 6.13 12.81 1.99
N TRP A 128 7.12 12.06 1.51
CA TRP A 128 8.33 11.69 2.24
C TRP A 128 9.19 12.91 2.56
N GLN A 129 9.41 13.80 1.59
CA GLN A 129 10.15 15.05 1.80
C GLN A 129 9.45 15.96 2.81
N GLN A 130 8.11 16.08 2.73
CA GLN A 130 7.33 16.85 3.71
C GLN A 130 7.42 16.24 5.12
N HIS A 131 7.35 14.91 5.23
CA HIS A 131 7.49 14.21 6.50
C HIS A 131 8.87 14.44 7.13
N GLN A 132 9.95 14.37 6.34
CA GLN A 132 11.31 14.66 6.80
C GLN A 132 11.51 16.13 7.20
N ALA A 133 10.91 17.05 6.45
CA ALA A 133 11.01 18.49 6.70
C ALA A 133 10.18 18.94 7.91
N ALA A 134 9.24 18.12 8.40
CA ALA A 134 8.32 18.44 9.49
C ALA A 134 8.98 18.50 10.88
N ALA A 135 10.23 18.95 10.95
CA ALA A 135 10.89 19.36 12.16
C ALA A 135 10.14 20.55 12.77
N SER A 136 9.19 20.27 13.67
CA SER A 136 8.63 21.18 14.68
C SER A 136 7.56 22.23 14.32
N THR A 137 6.95 22.23 13.12
CA THR A 137 6.10 23.37 12.71
C THR A 137 4.77 22.97 12.06
N CYS A 138 3.77 22.61 12.88
CA CYS A 138 2.37 23.02 12.74
C CYS A 138 1.48 22.30 13.78
N PRO A 139 0.69 23.03 14.59
CA PRO A 139 -0.30 22.40 15.44
C PRO A 139 -1.49 21.93 14.60
N GLY A 140 -1.82 20.65 14.65
CA GLY A 140 -3.08 20.12 14.12
C GLY A 140 -3.04 18.67 13.64
N GLU A 141 -1.95 18.26 12.97
CA GLU A 141 -1.90 16.95 12.31
C GLU A 141 -0.51 16.29 12.39
N PRO A 142 -0.45 14.98 12.69
CA PRO A 142 0.80 14.22 12.61
C PRO A 142 1.42 14.26 11.20
N SER A 143 2.71 14.58 11.11
CA SER A 143 3.45 14.71 9.84
C SER A 143 3.50 13.43 9.01
N TRP A 144 3.35 12.26 9.64
CA TRP A 144 3.35 10.96 8.97
C TRP A 144 2.07 10.68 8.19
N MET A 145 0.97 11.38 8.45
CA MET A 145 -0.36 11.03 7.93
C MET A 145 -0.46 11.15 6.41
N HIS A 146 0.14 12.20 5.84
CA HIS A 146 0.20 12.39 4.38
C HIS A 146 0.99 11.26 3.70
N LEU A 147 2.11 10.87 4.30
CA LEU A 147 2.94 9.79 3.79
C LEU A 147 2.26 8.41 3.94
N GLU A 148 1.63 8.14 5.07
CA GLU A 148 0.88 6.90 5.27
C GLU A 148 -0.21 6.75 4.22
N CYS A 149 -0.91 7.83 3.92
CA CYS A 149 -1.96 7.79 2.91
C CYS A 149 -1.43 7.52 1.50
N ALA A 150 -0.32 8.18 1.13
CA ALA A 150 0.33 7.96 -0.14
C ALA A 150 0.84 6.50 -0.28
N LEU A 151 1.44 5.93 0.77
CA LEU A 151 1.87 4.53 0.80
C LEU A 151 0.70 3.55 0.81
N TYR A 152 -0.40 3.90 1.46
CA TYR A 152 -1.63 3.12 1.42
C TYR A 152 -2.17 3.00 -0.01
N ALA A 153 -2.28 4.13 -0.72
CA ALA A 153 -2.70 4.12 -2.12
C ALA A 153 -1.72 3.37 -3.02
N ALA A 154 -0.41 3.51 -2.80
CA ALA A 154 0.60 2.73 -3.52
C ALA A 154 0.43 1.22 -3.30
N THR A 155 0.07 0.79 -2.08
CA THR A 155 -0.25 -0.61 -1.75
C THR A 155 -1.44 -1.11 -2.57
N VAL A 156 -2.50 -0.31 -2.70
CA VAL A 156 -3.69 -0.68 -3.48
C VAL A 156 -3.37 -0.83 -4.96
N ILE A 157 -2.62 0.12 -5.50
CA ILE A 157 -2.26 0.19 -6.92
C ILE A 157 -1.33 -0.96 -7.31
N LEU A 158 -0.29 -1.22 -6.51
CA LEU A 158 0.70 -2.26 -6.80
C LEU A 158 0.23 -3.66 -6.40
N GLY A 159 -0.64 -3.76 -5.40
CA GLY A 159 -1.18 -5.01 -4.86
C GLY A 159 -2.05 -5.81 -5.83
N GLN A 160 -2.48 -5.24 -6.96
CA GLN A 160 -3.19 -5.98 -8.02
C GLN A 160 -2.32 -7.09 -8.65
N SER A 161 -0.99 -6.94 -8.62
CA SER A 161 -0.03 -7.82 -9.31
C SER A 161 0.04 -9.23 -8.72
N GLY A 162 -0.49 -9.46 -7.51
CA GLY A 162 -0.37 -10.73 -6.78
C GLY A 162 -1.56 -11.70 -6.93
N SER A 163 -2.63 -11.31 -7.61
CA SER A 163 -3.90 -12.07 -7.60
C SER A 163 -4.11 -13.01 -8.79
N GLY A 164 -3.07 -13.62 -9.35
CA GLY A 164 -3.19 -14.74 -10.33
C GLY A 164 -4.03 -14.47 -11.61
N ALA A 165 -4.53 -13.25 -11.79
CA ALA A 165 -5.42 -12.86 -12.86
C ALA A 165 -4.62 -12.09 -13.93
N ARG A 166 -4.20 -12.85 -14.94
CA ARG A 166 -4.06 -12.43 -16.34
C ARG A 166 -3.36 -11.09 -16.58
N GLY A 167 -2.03 -11.16 -16.74
CA GLY A 167 -1.33 -10.34 -17.73
C GLY A 167 -1.04 -8.89 -17.35
N SER A 168 -0.76 -8.58 -16.09
CA SER A 168 -0.20 -7.26 -15.75
C SER A 168 1.20 -7.13 -16.35
N SER A 169 1.39 -6.19 -17.29
CA SER A 169 2.73 -5.76 -17.68
C SER A 169 3.47 -5.38 -16.39
N ALA A 170 4.62 -5.98 -16.14
CA ALA A 170 5.45 -5.63 -14.99
C ALA A 170 5.58 -4.10 -14.96
N ALA A 171 5.22 -3.49 -13.83
CA ALA A 171 5.46 -2.06 -13.64
C ALA A 171 6.95 -1.79 -13.89
N ASP A 172 7.27 -0.63 -14.46
CA ASP A 172 8.66 -0.20 -14.61
C ASP A 172 9.39 -0.34 -13.25
N PRO A 173 10.54 -1.02 -13.20
CA PRO A 173 11.24 -1.25 -11.95
C PRO A 173 11.68 0.05 -11.26
N ALA A 174 12.00 1.12 -12.00
CA ALA A 174 12.56 2.33 -11.39
C ALA A 174 11.57 3.05 -10.45
N PRO A 175 10.30 3.32 -10.83
CA PRO A 175 9.30 3.85 -9.90
C PRO A 175 9.01 2.95 -8.70
N VAL A 176 8.99 1.62 -8.91
CA VAL A 176 8.72 0.67 -7.82
C VAL A 176 9.88 0.66 -6.82
N ALA A 177 11.12 0.73 -7.29
CA ALA A 177 12.31 0.85 -6.43
C ALA A 177 12.25 2.12 -5.55
N GLN A 178 11.86 3.26 -6.12
CA GLN A 178 11.72 4.51 -5.36
C GLN A 178 10.64 4.42 -4.26
N LEU A 179 9.53 3.75 -4.54
CA LEU A 179 8.48 3.48 -3.55
C LEU A 179 8.97 2.55 -2.44
N LEU A 180 9.75 1.54 -2.82
CA LEU A 180 10.34 0.57 -1.91
C LEU A 180 11.38 1.24 -0.98
N ASP A 181 12.21 2.15 -1.49
CA ASP A 181 13.19 2.89 -0.69
C ASP A 181 12.52 3.67 0.45
N VAL A 182 11.41 4.34 0.16
CA VAL A 182 10.63 5.07 1.17
C VAL A 182 10.01 4.12 2.19
N ALA A 183 9.44 3.00 1.73
CA ALA A 183 8.86 1.99 2.61
C ALA A 183 9.92 1.35 3.53
N LEU A 184 11.09 1.01 2.99
CA LEU A 184 12.23 0.51 3.76
C LEU A 184 12.72 1.53 4.78
N ALA A 185 12.81 2.81 4.41
CA ALA A 185 13.19 3.87 5.34
C ALA A 185 12.20 3.98 6.52
N CYS A 186 10.89 3.87 6.24
CA CYS A 186 9.86 3.84 7.29
C CYS A 186 10.06 2.66 8.24
N VAL A 187 10.30 1.45 7.70
CA VAL A 187 10.54 0.24 8.52
C VAL A 187 11.84 0.34 9.30
N ALA A 188 12.93 0.84 8.71
CA ALA A 188 14.21 1.01 9.39
C ALA A 188 14.10 1.98 10.59
N GLN A 189 13.22 2.98 10.49
CA GLN A 189 12.98 3.97 11.54
C GLN A 189 11.91 3.54 12.55
N HIS A 190 11.41 2.30 12.53
CA HIS A 190 10.24 1.90 13.33
C HIS A 190 10.40 2.15 14.83
N ALA A 191 11.61 2.01 15.37
CA ALA A 191 11.94 2.22 16.78
C ALA A 191 12.23 3.69 17.16
N ALA A 192 12.25 4.61 16.20
CA ALA A 192 12.46 6.02 16.48
C ALA A 192 11.27 6.62 17.26
N PRO A 193 11.49 7.54 18.22
CA PRO A 193 10.39 8.16 18.97
C PRO A 193 9.37 8.91 18.11
N SER A 194 9.79 9.40 16.94
CA SER A 194 8.95 10.11 15.97
C SER A 194 8.21 9.16 15.01
N SER A 195 8.45 7.86 15.10
CA SER A 195 7.85 6.85 14.24
C SER A 195 6.38 6.62 14.57
N SER A 196 5.57 6.39 13.54
CA SER A 196 4.18 5.96 13.69
C SER A 196 4.06 4.49 13.37
N SER A 197 3.53 3.70 14.31
CA SER A 197 3.23 2.28 14.08
C SER A 197 2.30 2.09 12.87
N LYS A 198 1.35 3.01 12.66
CA LYS A 198 0.44 2.96 11.52
C LYS A 198 1.16 3.13 10.19
N LEU A 199 2.05 4.13 10.10
CA LEU A 199 2.88 4.36 8.92
C LEU A 199 3.74 3.13 8.60
N VAL A 200 4.43 2.58 9.61
CA VAL A 200 5.28 1.40 9.45
C VAL A 200 4.47 0.18 9.03
N GLY A 201 3.30 -0.04 9.63
CA GLY A 201 2.38 -1.12 9.24
C GLY A 201 1.91 -1.02 7.78
N THR A 202 1.61 0.20 7.31
CA THR A 202 1.28 0.45 5.91
C THR A 202 2.48 0.20 4.99
N ALA A 203 3.69 0.63 5.36
CA ALA A 203 4.92 0.32 4.63
C ALA A 203 5.21 -1.19 4.55
N LEU A 204 5.05 -1.92 5.65
CA LEU A 204 5.17 -3.39 5.70
C LEU A 204 4.15 -4.08 4.79
N THR A 205 2.93 -3.54 4.72
CA THR A 205 1.87 -4.05 3.84
C THR A 205 2.26 -3.89 2.36
N LEU A 206 2.80 -2.73 1.98
CA LEU A 206 3.33 -2.49 0.63
C LEU A 206 4.46 -3.49 0.30
N LEU A 207 5.47 -3.59 1.17
CA LEU A 207 6.61 -4.49 0.97
C LEU A 207 6.18 -5.96 0.81
N GLY A 208 5.20 -6.41 1.61
CA GLY A 208 4.64 -7.76 1.48
C GLY A 208 3.86 -8.01 0.19
N GLY A 209 3.39 -6.95 -0.48
CA GLY A 209 2.73 -7.02 -1.79
C GLY A 209 3.71 -7.08 -2.97
N LEU A 210 5.00 -6.83 -2.75
CA LEU A 210 6.03 -6.74 -3.80
C LEU A 210 6.84 -8.04 -3.96
N ALA A 211 6.34 -9.18 -3.48
CA ALA A 211 7.08 -10.44 -3.46
C ALA A 211 7.58 -10.87 -4.86
N GLN A 212 6.75 -10.79 -5.90
CA GLN A 212 7.17 -11.10 -7.28
C GLN A 212 8.21 -10.11 -7.79
N TRP A 213 8.01 -8.80 -7.58
CA TRP A 213 8.96 -7.78 -8.01
C TRP A 213 10.36 -7.97 -7.38
N LEU A 214 10.40 -8.41 -6.12
CA LEU A 214 11.62 -8.72 -5.38
C LEU A 214 12.36 -9.98 -5.88
N VAL A 215 11.65 -10.91 -6.55
CA VAL A 215 12.32 -12.02 -7.25
C VAL A 215 13.12 -11.50 -8.42
N ASP A 216 12.55 -10.55 -9.16
CA ASP A 216 13.17 -9.98 -10.36
C ASP A 216 14.22 -8.90 -10.02
N ASN A 217 14.12 -8.30 -8.82
CA ASN A 217 14.96 -7.19 -8.36
C ASN A 217 15.43 -7.43 -6.91
N SER A 218 16.38 -8.36 -6.72
CA SER A 218 16.76 -8.85 -5.39
C SER A 218 17.68 -7.92 -4.59
N GLU A 219 18.22 -6.86 -5.21
CA GLU A 219 19.16 -5.92 -4.56
C GLU A 219 18.66 -5.37 -3.20
N PRO A 220 17.37 -5.00 -3.02
CA PRO A 220 16.89 -4.43 -1.76
C PRO A 220 16.64 -5.46 -0.65
N LEU A 221 16.74 -6.76 -0.94
CA LEU A 221 16.37 -7.82 0.01
C LEU A 221 17.17 -7.77 1.32
N PRO A 222 18.51 -7.58 1.34
CA PRO A 222 19.25 -7.52 2.61
C PRO A 222 18.70 -6.44 3.56
N ALA A 223 18.38 -5.25 3.04
CA ALA A 223 17.82 -4.15 3.83
C ALA A 223 16.41 -4.48 4.34
N LEU A 224 15.57 -5.08 3.48
CA LEU A 224 14.23 -5.55 3.85
C LEU A 224 14.29 -6.58 4.98
N LEU A 225 15.14 -7.60 4.84
CA LEU A 225 15.26 -8.69 5.80
C LEU A 225 15.76 -8.20 7.17
N LEU A 226 16.72 -7.27 7.18
CA LEU A 226 17.17 -6.62 8.40
C LEU A 226 16.04 -5.83 9.08
N GLY A 227 15.28 -5.04 8.30
CA GLY A 227 14.13 -4.29 8.79
C GLY A 227 13.04 -5.20 9.38
N LEU A 228 12.73 -6.31 8.72
CA LEU A 228 11.75 -7.30 9.19
C LEU A 228 12.20 -7.96 10.50
N SER A 229 13.46 -8.39 10.60
CA SER A 229 13.98 -8.96 11.85
C SER A 229 13.89 -7.99 13.03
N SER A 230 14.13 -6.71 12.78
CA SER A 230 14.00 -5.65 13.78
C SER A 230 12.53 -5.40 14.17
N ALA A 231 11.63 -5.30 13.19
CA ALA A 231 10.21 -5.07 13.42
C ALA A 231 9.51 -6.25 14.12
N LEU A 232 9.93 -7.49 13.85
CA LEU A 232 9.44 -8.70 14.54
C LEU A 232 9.73 -8.70 16.04
N GLN A 233 10.78 -7.99 16.47
CA GLN A 233 11.17 -7.86 17.88
C GLN A 233 10.55 -6.63 18.55
N SER A 234 9.64 -5.93 17.87
CA SER A 234 8.94 -4.77 18.43
C SER A 234 8.13 -5.16 19.67
N GLN A 235 8.14 -4.29 20.67
CA GLN A 235 7.28 -4.41 21.85
C GLN A 235 5.81 -4.08 21.53
N THR A 236 5.55 -3.46 20.37
CA THR A 236 4.19 -3.20 19.88
C THR A 236 3.67 -4.45 19.17
N GLU A 237 2.76 -5.18 19.82
CA GLU A 237 2.22 -6.44 19.31
C GLU A 237 1.64 -6.32 17.89
N SER A 238 0.85 -5.26 17.63
CA SER A 238 0.28 -5.03 16.29
C SER A 238 1.34 -4.84 15.22
N LEU A 239 2.48 -4.23 15.55
CA LEU A 239 3.60 -4.04 14.62
C LEU A 239 4.35 -5.35 14.39
N ALA A 240 4.66 -6.10 15.45
CA ALA A 240 5.31 -7.41 15.34
C ALA A 240 4.45 -8.39 14.52
N ARG A 241 3.13 -8.39 14.73
CA ARG A 241 2.17 -9.17 13.95
C ARG A 241 2.15 -8.76 12.48
N ASN A 242 2.19 -7.46 12.19
CA ASN A 242 2.19 -6.97 10.82
C ASN A 242 3.51 -7.34 10.11
N ALA A 243 4.65 -7.26 10.80
CA ALA A 243 5.93 -7.75 10.29
C ALA A 243 5.90 -9.26 10.01
N ALA A 244 5.33 -10.07 10.90
CA ALA A 244 5.13 -11.49 10.67
C ALA A 244 4.19 -11.79 9.50
N THR A 245 3.15 -10.96 9.31
CA THR A 245 2.25 -11.03 8.16
C THR A 245 3.01 -10.76 6.86
N THR A 246 3.90 -9.76 6.85
CA THR A 246 4.77 -9.48 5.71
C THR A 246 5.71 -10.66 5.43
N VAL A 247 6.39 -11.20 6.45
CA VAL A 247 7.25 -12.39 6.30
C VAL A 247 6.47 -13.56 5.70
N TYR A 248 5.27 -13.83 6.22
CA TYR A 248 4.40 -14.88 5.71
C TYR A 248 4.05 -14.67 4.24
N ARG A 249 3.65 -13.46 3.83
CA ARG A 249 3.35 -13.13 2.43
C ARG A 249 4.55 -13.32 1.50
N LEU A 250 5.75 -12.89 1.93
CA LEU A 250 6.98 -13.08 1.16
C LEU A 250 7.31 -14.58 1.00
N CYS A 251 7.16 -15.37 2.06
CA CYS A 251 7.42 -16.82 2.03
C CYS A 251 6.37 -17.60 1.22
N GLN A 252 5.15 -17.09 1.07
CA GLN A 252 4.12 -17.71 0.22
C GLN A 252 4.52 -17.69 -1.26
N HIS A 253 5.35 -16.73 -1.69
CA HIS A 253 5.80 -16.63 -3.07
C HIS A 253 6.97 -17.59 -3.36
N ASN A 254 6.74 -18.62 -4.19
CA ASN A 254 7.70 -19.71 -4.42
C ASN A 254 9.11 -19.21 -4.81
N GLY A 255 9.20 -18.33 -5.79
CA GLY A 255 10.49 -17.84 -6.29
C GLY A 255 11.26 -17.03 -5.24
N LEU A 256 10.55 -16.26 -4.42
CA LEU A 256 11.20 -15.47 -3.38
C LEU A 256 11.63 -16.36 -2.22
N ALA A 257 10.77 -17.30 -1.82
CA ALA A 257 11.07 -18.24 -0.75
C ALA A 257 12.28 -19.14 -1.08
N GLN A 258 12.42 -19.57 -2.34
CA GLN A 258 13.62 -20.26 -2.82
C GLN A 258 14.87 -19.36 -2.75
N LEU A 259 14.76 -18.11 -3.20
CA LEU A 259 15.86 -17.14 -3.11
C LEU A 259 16.29 -16.93 -1.65
N LEU A 260 15.35 -16.80 -0.71
CA LEU A 260 15.62 -16.68 0.72
C LEU A 260 16.37 -17.90 1.27
N LEU A 261 16.00 -19.12 0.88
CA LEU A 261 16.68 -20.35 1.32
C LEU A 261 18.11 -20.48 0.77
N ILE A 262 18.31 -20.09 -0.49
CA ILE A 262 19.60 -20.24 -1.18
C ILE A 262 20.58 -19.13 -0.76
N GLN A 263 20.11 -17.88 -0.69
CA GLN A 263 20.97 -16.70 -0.54
C GLN A 263 20.93 -16.07 0.85
N HIS A 264 19.87 -16.32 1.63
CA HIS A 264 19.65 -15.67 2.92
C HIS A 264 19.38 -16.69 4.05
N ARG A 265 20.02 -17.87 3.99
CA ARG A 265 19.86 -18.95 4.96
C ARG A 265 20.04 -18.49 6.42
N ALA A 266 21.04 -17.65 6.70
CA ALA A 266 21.27 -17.13 8.05
C ALA A 266 20.08 -16.33 8.60
N TRP A 267 19.36 -15.61 7.73
CA TRP A 267 18.15 -14.90 8.10
C TRP A 267 16.99 -15.87 8.40
N VAL A 268 16.84 -16.92 7.59
CA VAL A 268 15.83 -17.99 7.83
C VAL A 268 16.10 -18.69 9.17
N GLU A 269 17.36 -18.98 9.49
CA GLU A 269 17.75 -19.53 10.80
C GLU A 269 17.43 -18.54 11.93
N GLY A 270 17.63 -17.24 11.70
CA GLY A 270 17.21 -16.17 12.62
C GLY A 270 15.69 -16.13 12.85
N LEU A 271 14.87 -16.36 11.83
CA LEU A 271 13.41 -16.47 12.00
C LEU A 271 13.03 -17.63 12.91
N LEU A 272 13.70 -18.79 12.77
CA LEU A 272 13.47 -19.93 13.65
C LEU A 272 13.83 -19.59 15.11
N GLN A 273 14.94 -18.88 15.33
CA GLN A 273 15.33 -18.41 16.66
C GLN A 273 14.29 -17.45 17.25
N LEU A 274 13.76 -16.52 16.47
CA LEU A 274 12.69 -15.60 16.90
C LEU A 274 11.41 -16.36 17.29
N TYR A 275 11.00 -17.33 16.48
CA TYR A 275 9.85 -18.20 16.79
C TYR A 275 10.06 -19.03 18.07
N GLN A 276 11.28 -19.53 18.29
CA GLN A 276 11.60 -20.28 19.52
C GLN A 276 11.63 -19.34 20.74
N ALA A 277 12.15 -18.13 20.59
CA ALA A 277 12.25 -17.15 21.67
C ALA A 277 10.88 -16.64 22.15
N SER A 278 9.87 -16.56 21.27
CA SER A 278 8.48 -16.29 21.67
C SER A 278 7.81 -17.49 22.37
N GLY A 279 8.47 -18.65 22.38
CA GLY A 279 7.98 -19.89 22.98
C GLY A 279 6.98 -20.64 22.10
N GLY A 280 6.92 -20.32 20.80
CA GLY A 280 6.12 -21.01 19.79
C GLY A 280 4.60 -20.93 19.99
N VAL A 281 3.86 -21.66 19.15
CA VAL A 281 2.39 -21.73 19.24
C VAL A 281 1.97 -22.51 20.49
N ARG A 282 1.34 -21.82 21.45
CA ARG A 282 0.90 -22.42 22.74
C ARG A 282 -0.58 -22.79 22.77
N ARG A 283 -1.39 -22.24 21.87
CA ARG A 283 -2.84 -22.47 21.78
C ARG A 283 -3.23 -22.54 20.31
N ARG A 284 -4.14 -23.46 19.97
CA ARG A 284 -4.82 -23.45 18.67
C ARG A 284 -5.94 -22.43 18.70
N LEU A 285 -5.93 -21.51 17.75
CA LEU A 285 -7.01 -20.57 17.54
C LEU A 285 -8.33 -21.25 17.17
N GLY A 286 -9.44 -20.59 17.52
CA GLY A 286 -10.78 -20.93 17.05
C GLY A 286 -10.99 -20.53 15.58
N GLN A 287 -12.05 -21.05 14.95
CA GLN A 287 -12.42 -20.63 13.60
C GLN A 287 -12.77 -19.12 13.60
N GLY A 288 -12.11 -18.37 12.71
CA GLY A 288 -12.35 -16.93 12.54
C GLY A 288 -11.52 -16.01 13.45
N GLU A 289 -10.68 -16.55 14.33
CA GLU A 289 -9.72 -15.75 15.08
C GLU A 289 -8.52 -15.38 14.20
N ASP A 290 -7.97 -14.18 14.40
CA ASP A 290 -6.80 -13.74 13.66
C ASP A 290 -5.53 -14.47 14.13
N LEU A 291 -4.70 -14.90 13.19
CA LEU A 291 -3.41 -15.53 13.47
C LEU A 291 -2.51 -14.59 14.31
N PRO A 292 -1.98 -15.03 15.47
CA PRO A 292 -0.95 -14.30 16.20
C PRO A 292 0.39 -14.37 15.46
N THR A 293 1.35 -13.57 15.92
CA THR A 293 2.71 -13.49 15.39
C THR A 293 3.36 -14.88 15.28
N GLU A 294 3.21 -15.73 16.29
CA GLU A 294 3.81 -17.07 16.34
C GLU A 294 3.22 -18.02 15.29
N GLU A 295 1.91 -17.94 15.03
CA GLU A 295 1.27 -18.76 14.00
C GLU A 295 1.66 -18.31 12.58
N LEU A 296 1.79 -17.00 12.36
CA LEU A 296 2.29 -16.45 11.10
C LEU A 296 3.74 -16.87 10.82
N LEU A 297 4.61 -16.79 11.84
CA LEU A 297 6.00 -17.24 11.74
C LEU A 297 6.09 -18.76 11.51
N LEU A 298 5.29 -19.55 12.23
CA LEU A 298 5.23 -20.99 12.01
C LEU A 298 4.78 -21.32 10.58
N ALA A 299 3.74 -20.65 10.07
CA ALA A 299 3.26 -20.85 8.71
C ALA A 299 4.33 -20.48 7.67
N ALA A 300 5.08 -19.40 7.89
CA ALA A 300 6.21 -19.01 7.03
C ALA A 300 7.34 -20.06 7.05
N LEU A 301 7.73 -20.54 8.23
CA LEU A 301 8.76 -21.58 8.39
C LEU A 301 8.35 -22.90 7.76
N CYS A 302 7.09 -23.34 7.97
CA CYS A 302 6.54 -24.52 7.31
C CYS A 302 6.55 -24.37 5.79
N ARG A 303 6.18 -23.19 5.28
CA ARG A 303 6.19 -22.90 3.84
C ARG A 303 7.59 -23.00 3.25
N LEU A 304 8.61 -22.51 3.96
CA LEU A 304 10.02 -22.62 3.57
C LEU A 304 10.50 -24.08 3.63
N ALA A 305 10.15 -24.83 4.67
CA ALA A 305 10.61 -26.21 4.87
C ALA A 305 10.11 -27.22 3.82
N VAL A 306 8.97 -26.93 3.17
CA VAL A 306 8.39 -27.80 2.12
C VAL A 306 8.81 -27.41 0.70
N LEU A 307 9.70 -26.43 0.54
CA LEU A 307 10.23 -26.09 -0.77
C LEU A 307 11.27 -27.12 -1.23
N PRO A 308 11.22 -27.53 -2.51
CA PRO A 308 12.16 -28.48 -3.08
C PRO A 308 13.56 -27.90 -3.25
#